data_AF-A0A0R2IP86-F1
#
_entry.id   AF-A0A0R2IP86-F1
#
_cell.length_a   1.000
_cell.length_b   1.000
_cell.length_c   1.000
_cell.angle_alpha   90.00
_cell.angle_beta   90.00
_cell.angle_gamma   90.00
#
_symmetry.space_group_name_H-M   'P 1'
#
loop_
_entity.id
_entity.type
_entity.pdbx_description
1 polymer ?
#
loop_
_entity_poly.entity_id
_entity_poly.type
_entity_poly.pdbx_seq_one_letter_code
_entity_poly.pdbx_strand_id
1 'polypeptide(L)'
;MDSLIKRQVSSIDFNGAYLTIKGIAYFEKFPEKDEEKIIKSLILSTEDSPEIEIPLVNRSNEDNRFPVAGYSGVVNFSVLNHGKPLAPGQYDIQIQLKQYLSDGWLIQRTTLGKIANCDHDLSYITKMTSYSAKKNSEYRLIFKYNFAANALRVESNILSEIDPLTNELDTEFVLESPFMHSLKRRVLKLAYNWYHLLPVNPKKISFVSDSRTSISGNFEFIYKELLRRHTNFKISFYLKPSIKARKSWHEVFTLAKAFATSRYILLDDFYPLIYPLKIRQNTDLIQVWHAVGAFKTFGYSRVGMPGGPKLDSLNHRNYTKALVSSTHVADKYAEGFGISENNIVTTGIPRTDIFFDHDYETQIRQKLQKDLPFIKGKKVVLFAPTFRGNGQQSAYYPFEEINFRKIYEALHEDYVFLLKIHPFVQNKPNIPYKYADFFHDVSDYREINDLLLIADELITDYSSVCFEYALLKRPIIFFAPDLADYMQKRSFYFDYLDFIPGPLAENTPELIQQIKQPNFNRHKLDTFVNYFFDQPDGKASERFVDNLINGFADQEPVSVNKTNDPEVSPDGKVVPHWGQQK
;
A
#
# COMPACT_ATOMS: atom_id res chain seq x y z
N MET A 1 54.64 2.99 2.57
CA MET A 1 54.32 2.94 4.01
C MET A 1 53.38 1.75 4.21
N ASP A 2 53.93 0.58 4.53
CA ASP A 2 53.11 -0.64 4.57
C ASP A 2 52.65 -0.92 6.01
N SER A 3 51.35 -0.75 6.24
CA SER A 3 50.63 -1.22 7.42
C SER A 3 49.65 -2.29 6.99
N LEU A 4 49.50 -3.36 7.76
CA LEU A 4 48.47 -4.37 7.53
C LEU A 4 47.13 -3.88 8.08
N ILE A 5 46.03 -4.24 7.40
CA ILE A 5 44.68 -4.08 7.93
C ILE A 5 44.40 -5.24 8.90
N LYS A 6 44.21 -4.91 10.18
CA LYS A 6 43.58 -5.81 11.16
C LYS A 6 42.08 -5.70 11.00
N ARG A 7 41.40 -6.84 10.91
CA ARG A 7 39.96 -6.91 10.67
C ARG A 7 39.32 -8.13 11.29
N GLN A 8 38.08 -7.98 11.69
CA GLN A 8 37.22 -9.07 12.15
C GLN A 8 35.76 -8.67 11.96
N VAL A 9 34.96 -9.59 11.44
CA VAL A 9 33.50 -9.39 11.35
C VAL A 9 32.91 -9.88 12.67
N SER A 10 32.30 -9.00 13.44
CA SER A 10 31.66 -9.34 14.72
C SER A 10 30.28 -9.96 14.52
N SER A 11 29.54 -9.51 13.50
CA SER A 11 28.23 -10.08 13.15
C SER A 11 27.93 -9.92 11.67
N ILE A 12 27.33 -10.94 11.08
CA ILE A 12 26.74 -10.91 9.75
C ILE A 12 25.29 -11.42 9.85
N ASP A 13 24.34 -10.73 9.22
CA ASP A 13 22.94 -11.13 9.19
C ASP A 13 22.37 -10.94 7.78
N PHE A 14 21.53 -11.89 7.36
CA PHE A 14 20.88 -11.87 6.06
C PHE A 14 19.36 -11.79 6.22
N ASN A 15 18.72 -10.90 5.47
CA ASN A 15 17.27 -10.80 5.39
C ASN A 15 16.80 -10.59 3.96
N GLY A 16 16.41 -11.67 3.27
CA GLY A 16 16.08 -11.57 1.86
C GLY A 16 17.31 -11.08 1.09
N ALA A 17 17.17 -9.99 0.34
CA ALA A 17 18.27 -9.36 -0.39
C ALA A 17 19.16 -8.44 0.47
N TYR A 18 18.90 -8.33 1.78
CA TYR A 18 19.70 -7.51 2.68
C TYR A 18 20.87 -8.27 3.31
N LEU A 19 22.03 -7.63 3.33
CA LEU A 19 23.19 -8.00 4.14
C LEU A 19 23.43 -6.92 5.20
N THR A 20 23.35 -7.28 6.48
CA THR A 20 23.82 -6.44 7.58
C THR A 20 25.16 -6.96 8.07
N ILE A 21 26.17 -6.09 8.16
CA ILE A 21 27.51 -6.44 8.63
C ILE A 21 27.97 -5.47 9.71
N LYS A 22 28.64 -6.00 10.73
CA LYS A 22 29.37 -5.23 11.74
C LYS A 22 30.72 -5.85 11.99
N GLY A 23 31.70 -5.05 12.35
CA GLY A 23 33.05 -5.53 12.63
C GLY A 23 34.00 -4.43 13.01
N ILE A 24 35.28 -4.76 12.98
CA ILE A 24 36.39 -3.83 13.18
C ILE A 24 37.34 -3.90 11.98
N ALA A 25 37.89 -2.77 11.57
CA ALA A 25 38.92 -2.66 10.55
C ALA A 25 39.80 -1.43 10.79
N TYR A 26 41.12 -1.62 10.89
CA TYR A 26 42.07 -0.53 11.14
C TYR A 26 43.48 -0.84 10.65
N PHE A 27 44.29 0.19 10.41
CA PHE A 27 45.71 0.07 10.11
C PHE A 27 46.52 -0.07 11.40
N GLU A 28 47.20 -1.22 11.58
CA GLU A 28 47.95 -1.53 12.80
C GLU A 28 49.01 -0.48 13.19
N LYS A 29 49.69 0.13 12.20
CA LYS A 29 50.76 1.10 12.44
C LYS A 29 50.28 2.56 12.52
N PHE A 30 49.02 2.83 12.20
CA PHE A 30 48.50 4.19 12.06
C PHE A 30 47.21 4.37 12.88
N PRO A 31 47.31 4.46 14.22
CA PRO A 31 46.16 4.79 15.06
C PRO A 31 45.65 6.19 14.72
N GLU A 32 44.36 6.30 14.45
CA GLU A 32 43.69 7.56 14.17
C GLU A 32 42.39 7.64 14.97
N LYS A 33 42.14 8.84 15.51
CA LYS A 33 41.00 9.15 16.37
C LYS A 33 39.96 9.99 15.66
N ASP A 34 40.37 10.68 14.61
CA ASP A 34 39.49 11.50 13.78
C ASP A 34 38.71 10.62 12.81
N GLU A 35 37.38 10.60 12.97
CA GLU A 35 36.48 9.81 12.15
C GLU A 35 36.45 10.29 10.69
N GLU A 36 36.63 11.60 10.44
CA GLU A 36 36.59 12.18 9.10
C GLU A 36 37.77 11.74 8.23
N LYS A 37 38.87 11.32 8.87
CA LYS A 37 40.06 10.81 8.20
C LYS A 37 40.00 9.32 7.88
N ILE A 38 38.96 8.61 8.32
CA ILE A 38 38.84 7.16 8.13
C ILE A 38 37.56 6.86 7.35
N ILE A 39 37.72 6.25 6.17
CA ILE A 39 36.58 5.80 5.37
C ILE A 39 36.67 4.28 5.25
N LYS A 40 35.56 3.61 5.55
CA LYS A 40 35.40 2.17 5.41
C LYS A 40 34.30 1.90 4.38
N SER A 41 34.56 0.99 3.47
CA SER A 41 33.59 0.60 2.44
C SER A 41 33.66 -0.89 2.16
N LEU A 42 32.55 -1.49 1.74
CA LEU A 42 32.58 -2.76 1.04
C LEU A 42 32.78 -2.50 -0.46
N ILE A 43 33.62 -3.32 -1.08
CA ILE A 43 33.83 -3.30 -2.53
C ILE A 43 33.31 -4.61 -3.08
N LEU A 44 32.37 -4.53 -4.02
CA LEU A 44 31.92 -5.66 -4.82
C LEU A 44 32.67 -5.57 -6.15
N SER A 45 33.55 -6.52 -6.39
CA SER A 45 34.34 -6.60 -7.62
C SER A 45 33.98 -7.84 -8.42
N THR A 46 33.89 -7.70 -9.74
CA THR A 46 33.72 -8.79 -10.70
C THR A 46 34.57 -8.52 -11.94
N GLU A 47 34.82 -9.52 -12.77
CA GLU A 47 35.68 -9.39 -13.96
C GLU A 47 35.03 -8.53 -15.06
N ASP A 48 33.69 -8.54 -15.16
CA ASP A 48 32.96 -8.01 -16.32
C ASP A 48 32.24 -6.66 -16.10
N SER A 49 32.30 -6.07 -14.89
CA SER A 49 31.61 -4.81 -14.59
C SER A 49 32.36 -3.94 -13.58
N PRO A 50 32.12 -2.61 -13.58
CA PRO A 50 32.79 -1.70 -12.66
C PRO A 50 32.52 -2.09 -11.21
N GLU A 51 33.52 -1.88 -10.36
CA GLU A 51 33.41 -2.12 -8.93
C GLU A 51 32.30 -1.28 -8.31
N ILE A 52 31.56 -1.87 -7.38
CA ILE A 52 30.54 -1.16 -6.62
C ILE A 52 31.06 -0.89 -5.22
N GLU A 53 31.25 0.38 -4.89
CA GLU A 53 31.64 0.83 -3.56
C GLU A 53 30.40 1.11 -2.70
N ILE A 54 30.34 0.46 -1.54
CA ILE A 54 29.24 0.59 -0.60
C ILE A 54 29.80 1.14 0.71
N PRO A 55 29.46 2.39 1.08
CA PRO A 55 30.03 3.02 2.28
C PRO A 55 29.55 2.30 3.55
N LEU A 56 30.43 2.21 4.53
CA LEU A 56 30.13 1.72 5.89
C LEU A 56 30.17 2.90 6.87
N VAL A 57 29.33 2.81 7.89
CA VAL A 57 29.30 3.79 8.98
C VAL A 57 30.35 3.40 10.01
N ASN A 58 31.25 4.32 10.33
CA ASN A 58 32.23 4.14 11.39
C ASN A 58 31.53 4.01 12.75
N ARG A 59 32.09 3.17 13.62
CA ARG A 59 31.59 2.93 14.97
C ARG A 59 32.73 2.99 15.97
N SER A 60 32.38 3.30 17.21
CA SER A 60 33.31 3.23 18.31
C SER A 60 33.77 1.79 18.55
N ASN A 61 34.98 1.64 19.05
CA ASN A 61 35.58 0.37 19.44
C ASN A 61 36.11 0.47 20.87
N GLU A 62 36.16 -0.66 21.58
CA GLU A 62 36.58 -0.72 22.99
C GLU A 62 38.09 -0.48 23.17
N ASP A 63 38.92 -0.76 22.15
CA ASP A 63 40.35 -0.45 22.21
C ASP A 63 40.58 1.06 22.03
N ASN A 64 40.92 1.73 23.14
CA ASN A 64 41.24 3.17 23.20
C ASN A 64 42.36 3.61 22.23
N ARG A 65 43.20 2.68 21.73
CA ARG A 65 44.22 2.99 20.72
C ARG A 65 43.63 3.16 19.32
N PHE A 66 42.51 2.49 19.03
CA PHE A 66 41.81 2.55 17.75
C PHE A 66 40.31 2.81 17.99
N PRO A 67 39.95 4.00 18.51
CA PRO A 67 38.59 4.28 18.95
C PRO A 67 37.58 4.24 17.80
N VAL A 68 38.01 4.46 16.55
CA VAL A 68 37.16 4.45 15.35
C VAL A 68 37.37 3.17 14.51
N ALA A 69 37.89 2.09 15.11
CA ALA A 69 38.08 0.83 14.38
C ALA A 69 36.77 0.15 13.98
N GLY A 70 35.68 0.40 14.70
CA GLY A 70 34.39 -0.23 14.47
C GLY A 70 33.76 0.20 13.15
N TYR A 71 32.92 -0.66 12.59
CA TYR A 71 32.05 -0.34 11.48
C TYR A 71 30.72 -1.09 11.52
N SER A 72 29.73 -0.52 10.86
CA SER A 72 28.45 -1.16 10.57
C SER A 72 27.94 -0.75 9.18
N GLY A 73 27.31 -1.67 8.47
CA GLY A 73 26.64 -1.36 7.21
C GLY A 73 25.47 -2.28 6.91
N VAL A 74 24.57 -1.78 6.08
CA VAL A 74 23.43 -2.52 5.53
C VAL A 74 23.47 -2.36 4.02
N VAL A 75 23.36 -3.46 3.29
CA VAL A 75 23.41 -3.49 1.83
C VAL A 75 22.14 -4.12 1.30
N ASN A 76 21.41 -3.41 0.43
CA ASN A 76 20.26 -3.96 -0.30
C ASN A 76 20.65 -4.35 -1.73
N PHE A 77 20.75 -5.65 -1.99
CA PHE A 77 21.10 -6.19 -3.30
C PHE A 77 19.99 -6.05 -4.35
N SER A 78 18.73 -5.79 -3.95
CA SER A 78 17.60 -5.59 -4.86
C SER A 78 17.60 -4.22 -5.57
N VAL A 79 18.41 -3.25 -5.11
CA VAL A 79 18.44 -1.88 -5.66
C VAL A 79 19.83 -1.38 -6.02
N LEU A 80 20.84 -2.24 -5.89
CA LEU A 80 22.26 -1.92 -5.99
C LEU A 80 22.70 -1.44 -7.39
N ASN A 81 21.96 -1.80 -8.44
CA ASN A 81 22.22 -1.40 -9.82
C ASN A 81 21.27 -0.27 -10.25
N HIS A 82 21.52 0.96 -9.79
CA HIS A 82 20.70 2.14 -10.10
C HIS A 82 19.19 1.94 -9.83
N GLY A 83 18.86 1.37 -8.66
CA GLY A 83 17.49 1.05 -8.28
C GLY A 83 16.96 -0.27 -8.85
N LYS A 84 17.82 -1.10 -9.45
CA LYS A 84 17.51 -2.47 -9.90
C LYS A 84 18.35 -3.50 -9.14
N PRO A 85 17.96 -4.80 -9.19
CA PRO A 85 18.73 -5.87 -8.57
C PRO A 85 20.17 -5.93 -9.10
N LEU A 86 21.07 -6.42 -8.25
CA LEU A 86 22.48 -6.68 -8.60
C LEU A 86 22.53 -7.45 -9.93
N ALA A 87 23.34 -6.94 -10.87
CA ALA A 87 23.46 -7.52 -12.19
C ALA A 87 23.94 -8.98 -12.12
N PRO A 88 23.60 -9.82 -13.10
CA PRO A 88 24.03 -11.21 -13.09
C PRO A 88 25.55 -11.32 -13.15
N GLY A 89 26.13 -12.18 -12.32
CA GLY A 89 27.57 -12.34 -12.21
C GLY A 89 28.01 -12.86 -10.85
N GLN A 90 29.30 -13.10 -10.73
CA GLN A 90 29.96 -13.47 -9.47
C GLN A 90 30.78 -12.29 -8.96
N TYR A 91 30.53 -11.90 -7.71
CA TYR A 91 31.17 -10.75 -7.09
C TYR A 91 31.91 -11.20 -5.82
N ASP A 92 33.18 -10.84 -5.73
CA ASP A 92 33.94 -10.93 -4.48
C ASP A 92 33.63 -9.70 -3.62
N ILE A 93 33.35 -9.93 -2.32
CA ILE A 93 33.12 -8.85 -1.35
C ILE A 93 34.40 -8.65 -0.55
N GLN A 94 35.00 -7.47 -0.71
CA GLN A 94 36.19 -7.03 0.01
C GLN A 94 35.88 -5.85 0.94
N ILE A 95 36.67 -5.69 1.99
CA ILE A 95 36.65 -4.47 2.81
C ILE A 95 37.78 -3.54 2.34
N GLN A 96 37.43 -2.28 2.12
CA GLN A 96 38.34 -1.21 1.80
C GLN A 96 38.45 -0.27 3.01
N LEU A 97 39.68 0.03 3.40
CA LEU A 97 40.00 1.04 4.40
C LEU A 97 40.81 2.15 3.73
N LYS A 98 40.30 3.39 3.79
CA LYS A 98 41.01 4.60 3.40
C LYS A 98 41.31 5.39 4.67
N GLN A 99 42.57 5.78 4.87
CA GLN A 99 42.96 6.66 5.97
C GLN A 99 43.79 7.82 5.46
N TYR A 100 43.44 9.05 5.83
CA TYR A 100 44.19 10.24 5.47
C TYR A 100 45.41 10.40 6.39
N LEU A 101 46.60 10.42 5.80
CA LEU A 101 47.89 10.64 6.46
C LEU A 101 48.50 11.97 5.98
N SER A 102 49.60 12.40 6.58
CA SER A 102 50.32 13.64 6.19
C SER A 102 50.66 13.70 4.70
N ASP A 103 50.87 12.54 4.08
CA ASP A 103 51.35 12.40 2.70
C ASP A 103 50.21 12.00 1.72
N GLY A 104 48.95 12.04 2.17
CA GLY A 104 47.76 11.71 1.38
C GLY A 104 46.97 10.50 1.87
N TRP A 105 46.07 9.98 1.03
CA TRP A 105 45.21 8.83 1.36
C TRP A 105 45.96 7.51 1.24
N LEU A 106 46.07 6.77 2.35
CA LEU A 106 46.44 5.37 2.35
C LEU A 106 45.18 4.53 2.09
N ILE A 107 45.15 3.83 0.95
CA ILE A 107 44.02 2.98 0.55
C ILE A 107 44.51 1.53 0.49
N GLN A 108 43.85 0.65 1.24
CA GLN A 108 44.09 -0.79 1.14
C GLN A 108 42.77 -1.56 1.12
N ARG A 109 42.82 -2.72 0.47
CA ARG A 109 41.70 -3.64 0.31
C ARG A 109 42.10 -5.03 0.75
N THR A 110 41.16 -5.75 1.33
CA THR A 110 41.40 -7.12 1.78
C THR A 110 40.09 -7.88 1.95
N THR A 111 40.16 -9.18 2.20
CA THR A 111 38.97 -10.00 2.47
C THR A 111 38.26 -9.56 3.75
N LEU A 112 36.98 -9.89 3.91
CA LEU A 112 36.22 -9.53 5.12
C LEU A 112 36.87 -10.01 6.43
N GLY A 113 37.66 -11.09 6.38
CA GLY A 113 38.29 -11.67 7.55
C GLY A 113 37.41 -12.73 8.23
N LYS A 114 37.83 -13.12 9.44
CA LYS A 114 37.12 -14.15 10.21
C LYS A 114 35.80 -13.58 10.73
N ILE A 115 34.71 -14.32 10.54
CA ILE A 115 33.41 -14.04 11.17
C ILE A 115 33.44 -14.63 12.57
N ALA A 116 33.12 -13.81 13.58
CA ALA A 116 33.05 -14.24 14.97
C ALA A 116 32.03 -15.39 15.11
N ASN A 117 32.41 -16.41 15.88
CA ASN A 117 31.60 -17.61 16.12
C ASN A 117 31.25 -18.42 14.85
N CYS A 118 31.98 -18.22 13.74
CA CYS A 118 31.86 -19.03 12.54
C CYS A 118 33.09 -19.94 12.42
N ASP A 119 32.88 -21.24 12.32
CA ASP A 119 33.91 -22.29 12.21
C ASP A 119 33.73 -23.19 10.97
N HIS A 120 32.77 -22.86 10.10
CA HIS A 120 32.44 -23.59 8.88
C HIS A 120 32.07 -22.63 7.74
N ASP A 121 31.97 -23.16 6.52
CA ASP A 121 31.50 -22.40 5.36
C ASP A 121 30.01 -22.04 5.52
N LEU A 122 29.64 -20.82 5.13
CA LEU A 122 28.24 -20.37 5.15
C LEU A 122 27.71 -20.24 3.73
N SER A 123 26.48 -20.71 3.51
CA SER A 123 25.75 -20.51 2.25
C SER A 123 24.36 -19.99 2.56
N TYR A 124 24.00 -18.85 1.98
CA TYR A 124 22.67 -18.26 2.10
C TYR A 124 22.11 -18.00 0.70
N ILE A 125 20.96 -18.59 0.39
CA ILE A 125 20.30 -18.47 -0.90
C ILE A 125 18.99 -17.73 -0.72
N THR A 126 18.75 -16.75 -1.57
CA THR A 126 17.55 -15.93 -1.58
C THR A 126 17.16 -15.54 -3.00
N LYS A 127 16.06 -14.81 -3.13
CA LYS A 127 15.54 -14.32 -4.40
C LYS A 127 15.42 -12.80 -4.36
N MET A 128 15.60 -12.17 -5.52
CA MET A 128 15.28 -10.75 -5.75
C MET A 128 14.30 -10.67 -6.91
N THR A 129 13.44 -9.66 -6.90
CA THR A 129 12.44 -9.45 -7.95
C THR A 129 12.46 -8.02 -8.44
N SER A 130 12.31 -7.84 -9.74
CA SER A 130 12.17 -6.53 -10.38
C SER A 130 10.88 -6.49 -11.18
N TYR A 131 10.07 -5.46 -10.96
CA TYR A 131 8.75 -5.31 -11.55
C TYR A 131 8.68 -4.07 -12.42
N SER A 132 8.20 -4.24 -13.66
CA SER A 132 7.95 -3.13 -14.58
C SER A 132 6.78 -3.44 -15.49
N ALA A 133 6.17 -2.41 -16.08
CA ALA A 133 5.02 -2.58 -16.98
C ALA A 133 5.31 -3.45 -18.22
N LYS A 134 6.59 -3.65 -18.57
CA LYS A 134 7.00 -4.43 -19.75
C LYS A 134 7.62 -5.78 -19.40
N LYS A 135 8.13 -5.94 -18.17
CA LYS A 135 9.01 -7.05 -17.81
C LYS A 135 9.06 -7.24 -16.30
N ASN A 136 8.83 -8.47 -15.87
CA ASN A 136 9.08 -8.95 -14.53
C ASN A 136 10.26 -9.91 -14.55
N SER A 137 11.30 -9.62 -13.78
CA SER A 137 12.50 -10.47 -13.69
C SER A 137 12.67 -10.98 -12.27
N GLU A 138 12.92 -12.28 -12.14
CA GLU A 138 13.28 -12.94 -10.87
C GLU A 138 14.75 -13.35 -10.92
N TYR A 139 15.48 -13.07 -9.84
CA TYR A 139 16.90 -13.36 -9.70
C TYR A 139 17.11 -14.28 -8.51
N ARG A 140 18.06 -15.22 -8.60
CA ARG A 140 18.61 -15.97 -7.48
C ARG A 140 19.86 -15.24 -7.00
N LEU A 141 19.93 -14.97 -5.71
CA LEU A 141 21.09 -14.39 -5.06
C LEU A 141 21.66 -15.41 -4.07
N ILE A 142 22.95 -15.70 -4.16
CA ILE A 142 23.64 -16.70 -3.33
C ILE A 142 24.85 -16.06 -2.69
N PHE A 143 24.88 -16.05 -1.36
CA PHE A 143 26.06 -15.67 -0.57
C PHE A 143 26.81 -16.92 -0.16
N LYS A 144 28.13 -16.94 -0.38
CA LYS A 144 29.02 -18.04 0.02
C LYS A 144 30.20 -17.46 0.79
N TYR A 145 30.28 -17.76 2.08
CA TYR A 145 31.46 -17.49 2.89
C TYR A 145 32.34 -18.73 2.94
N ASN A 146 33.61 -18.58 2.56
CA ASN A 146 34.61 -19.62 2.71
C ASN A 146 35.45 -19.34 3.97
N PHE A 147 35.39 -20.25 4.94
CA PHE A 147 36.05 -20.10 6.23
C PHE A 147 37.58 -20.09 6.10
N ALA A 148 38.15 -20.98 5.28
CA ALA A 148 39.59 -21.08 5.11
C ALA A 148 40.19 -19.83 4.42
N ALA A 149 39.49 -19.30 3.42
CA ALA A 149 39.91 -18.10 2.68
C ALA A 149 39.51 -16.79 3.38
N ASN A 150 38.65 -16.85 4.41
CA ASN A 150 38.04 -15.68 5.05
C ASN A 150 37.36 -14.72 4.04
N ALA A 151 36.79 -15.29 2.98
CA ALA A 151 36.28 -14.55 1.83
C ALA A 151 34.77 -14.76 1.67
N LEU A 152 34.03 -13.69 1.38
CA LEU A 152 32.61 -13.73 1.09
C LEU A 152 32.39 -13.42 -0.39
N ARG A 153 31.63 -14.27 -1.06
CA ARG A 153 31.20 -14.09 -2.44
C ARG A 153 29.70 -13.96 -2.50
N VAL A 154 29.24 -13.19 -3.47
CA VAL A 154 27.83 -13.09 -3.83
C VAL A 154 27.65 -13.37 -5.32
N GLU A 155 26.73 -14.26 -5.64
CA GLU A 155 26.41 -14.68 -7.00
C GLU A 155 24.96 -14.29 -7.30
N SER A 156 24.75 -13.57 -8.41
CA SER A 156 23.43 -13.18 -8.90
C SER A 156 23.16 -13.85 -10.23
N ASN A 157 22.04 -14.56 -10.36
CA ASN A 157 21.64 -15.28 -11.57
C ASN A 157 20.18 -14.97 -11.91
N ILE A 158 19.86 -14.74 -13.20
CA ILE A 158 18.45 -14.60 -13.63
C ILE A 158 17.80 -15.98 -13.59
N LEU A 159 16.65 -16.09 -12.91
CA LEU A 159 15.84 -17.30 -12.86
C LEU A 159 14.78 -17.33 -13.96
N SER A 160 14.08 -16.22 -14.14
CA SER A 160 12.99 -16.12 -15.10
C SER A 160 12.71 -14.67 -15.45
N GLU A 161 12.24 -14.46 -16.68
CA GLU A 161 11.76 -13.18 -17.15
C GLU A 161 10.42 -13.39 -17.85
N ILE A 162 9.40 -12.68 -17.38
CA ILE A 162 8.02 -12.84 -17.84
C ILE A 162 7.49 -11.47 -18.26
N ASP A 163 6.77 -11.42 -19.38
CA ASP A 163 5.99 -10.24 -19.76
C ASP A 163 4.69 -10.23 -18.93
N PRO A 164 4.43 -9.20 -18.11
CA PRO A 164 3.20 -9.13 -17.31
C PRO A 164 1.91 -9.28 -18.13
N LEU A 165 1.94 -8.91 -19.43
CA LEU A 165 0.80 -9.02 -20.34
C LEU A 165 0.43 -10.46 -20.68
N THR A 166 1.38 -11.41 -20.63
CA THR A 166 1.10 -12.81 -20.96
C THR A 166 0.33 -13.52 -19.86
N ASN A 167 0.53 -13.14 -18.59
CA ASN A 167 -0.17 -13.74 -17.44
C ASN A 167 -1.64 -13.27 -17.29
N GLU A 168 -2.04 -12.15 -17.90
CA GLU A 168 -3.46 -11.72 -17.89
C GLU A 168 -4.35 -12.62 -18.77
N LEU A 169 -3.76 -13.45 -19.64
CA LEU A 169 -4.49 -14.30 -20.60
C LEU A 169 -5.09 -15.58 -19.98
N ASP A 170 -4.70 -15.94 -18.75
CA ASP A 170 -5.17 -17.16 -18.05
C ASP A 170 -6.47 -16.98 -17.25
N THR A 171 -7.08 -15.78 -17.28
CA THR A 171 -8.41 -15.62 -16.71
C THR A 171 -9.47 -16.08 -17.72
N GLU A 172 -10.39 -16.94 -17.30
CA GLU A 172 -11.51 -17.53 -18.09
C GLU A 172 -12.46 -16.49 -18.77
N PHE A 173 -12.13 -15.21 -18.76
CA PHE A 173 -12.90 -14.13 -19.34
C PHE A 173 -12.40 -13.80 -20.75
N VAL A 174 -13.30 -13.91 -21.73
CA VAL A 174 -13.04 -13.42 -23.09
C VAL A 174 -12.84 -11.91 -23.05
N LEU A 175 -11.58 -11.48 -23.13
CA LEU A 175 -11.20 -10.07 -23.18
C LEU A 175 -11.70 -9.42 -24.48
N GLU A 176 -12.12 -8.17 -24.38
CA GLU A 176 -12.68 -7.44 -25.49
C GLU A 176 -11.63 -6.54 -26.19
N SER A 177 -11.64 -6.53 -27.53
CA SER A 177 -10.68 -5.73 -28.33
C SER A 177 -10.85 -4.22 -28.08
N PRO A 178 -9.76 -3.42 -28.02
CA PRO A 178 -9.82 -1.96 -27.87
C PRO A 178 -10.70 -1.27 -28.91
N PHE A 179 -10.72 -1.77 -30.15
CA PHE A 179 -11.60 -1.27 -31.21
C PHE A 179 -13.08 -1.48 -30.86
N MET A 180 -13.43 -2.68 -30.37
CA MET A 180 -14.80 -3.02 -30.00
C MET A 180 -15.28 -2.18 -28.80
N HIS A 181 -14.41 -1.92 -27.82
CA HIS A 181 -14.70 -1.01 -26.72
C HIS A 181 -15.05 0.40 -27.19
N SER A 182 -14.31 0.95 -28.15
CA SER A 182 -14.58 2.27 -28.73
C SER A 182 -15.91 2.29 -29.49
N LEU A 183 -16.19 1.26 -30.28
CA LEU A 183 -17.45 1.13 -31.01
C LEU A 183 -18.65 1.03 -30.06
N LYS A 184 -18.59 0.16 -29.05
CA LYS A 184 -19.67 0.03 -28.05
C LYS A 184 -19.92 1.31 -27.28
N ARG A 185 -18.88 2.08 -26.96
CA ARG A 185 -19.03 3.39 -26.32
C ARG A 185 -19.84 4.35 -27.20
N ARG A 186 -19.57 4.38 -28.51
CA ARG A 186 -20.34 5.20 -29.47
C ARG A 186 -21.79 4.73 -29.59
N VAL A 187 -22.00 3.42 -29.73
CA VAL A 187 -23.34 2.82 -29.81
C VAL A 187 -24.14 3.07 -28.54
N LEU A 188 -23.53 2.91 -27.36
CA LEU A 188 -24.16 3.20 -26.07
C LEU A 188 -24.62 4.65 -26.00
N LYS A 189 -23.81 5.61 -26.45
CA LYS A 189 -24.17 7.03 -26.49
C LYS A 189 -25.37 7.30 -27.42
N LEU A 190 -25.38 6.70 -28.61
CA LEU A 190 -26.51 6.82 -29.55
C LEU A 190 -27.79 6.20 -28.98
N ALA A 191 -27.69 5.00 -28.42
CA ALA A 191 -28.81 4.31 -27.78
C ALA A 191 -29.32 5.08 -26.54
N TYR A 192 -28.43 5.65 -25.75
CA TYR A 192 -28.78 6.48 -24.59
C TYR A 192 -29.63 7.68 -25.02
N ASN A 193 -29.20 8.40 -26.06
CA ASN A 193 -29.97 9.52 -26.61
C ASN A 193 -31.32 9.06 -27.19
N TRP A 194 -31.37 7.90 -27.85
CA TRP A 194 -32.63 7.33 -28.34
C TRP A 194 -33.62 7.04 -27.21
N TYR A 195 -33.13 6.49 -26.09
CA TYR A 195 -33.97 6.21 -24.93
C TYR A 195 -34.41 7.46 -24.14
N HIS A 196 -33.96 8.68 -24.49
CA HIS A 196 -34.50 9.92 -23.91
C HIS A 196 -35.98 10.13 -24.25
N LEU A 197 -36.48 9.48 -25.30
CA LEU A 197 -37.91 9.44 -25.65
C LEU A 197 -38.77 8.78 -24.56
N LEU A 198 -38.17 7.94 -23.70
CA LEU A 198 -38.86 7.36 -22.55
C LEU A 198 -38.76 8.29 -21.33
N PRO A 199 -39.79 8.35 -20.48
CA PRO A 199 -39.73 9.16 -19.26
C PRO A 199 -38.73 8.57 -18.25
N VAL A 200 -38.11 9.44 -17.43
CA VAL A 200 -37.36 9.01 -16.25
C VAL A 200 -38.34 8.45 -15.23
N ASN A 201 -38.07 7.24 -14.72
CA ASN A 201 -38.87 6.64 -13.68
C ASN A 201 -38.36 7.12 -12.30
N PRO A 202 -39.16 7.90 -11.54
CA PRO A 202 -38.73 8.47 -10.26
C PRO A 202 -38.41 7.41 -9.20
N LYS A 203 -38.93 6.18 -9.37
CA LYS A 203 -38.74 5.07 -8.43
C LYS A 203 -37.75 4.03 -8.95
N LYS A 204 -36.87 4.33 -9.89
CA LYS A 204 -35.90 3.34 -10.42
C LYS A 204 -34.47 3.63 -9.97
N ILE A 205 -33.80 2.61 -9.43
CA ILE A 205 -32.40 2.62 -9.01
C ILE A 205 -31.62 1.58 -9.83
N SER A 206 -30.52 1.99 -10.45
CA SER A 206 -29.59 1.09 -11.15
C SER A 206 -28.24 1.06 -10.43
N PHE A 207 -27.85 -0.12 -9.93
CA PHE A 207 -26.52 -0.39 -9.38
C PHE A 207 -25.61 -0.88 -10.49
N VAL A 208 -24.47 -0.22 -10.70
CA VAL A 208 -23.64 -0.41 -11.89
C VAL A 208 -22.18 -0.50 -11.46
N SER A 209 -21.52 -1.61 -11.79
CA SER A 209 -20.10 -1.83 -11.48
C SER A 209 -19.42 -2.67 -12.54
N ASP A 210 -18.17 -2.31 -12.84
CA ASP A 210 -17.25 -3.09 -13.68
C ASP A 210 -16.06 -3.61 -12.87
N SER A 211 -16.18 -3.72 -11.54
CA SER A 211 -15.13 -4.27 -10.66
C SER A 211 -15.60 -5.44 -9.79
N ARG A 212 -16.88 -5.85 -9.88
CA ARG A 212 -17.46 -6.96 -9.11
C ARG A 212 -18.58 -7.67 -9.85
N THR A 213 -18.74 -8.96 -9.56
CA THR A 213 -19.80 -9.84 -10.10
C THR A 213 -21.00 -9.98 -9.16
N SER A 214 -20.81 -9.72 -7.88
CA SER A 214 -21.84 -9.79 -6.83
C SER A 214 -22.01 -8.43 -6.15
N ILE A 215 -23.15 -8.27 -5.49
CA ILE A 215 -23.38 -7.12 -4.62
C ILE A 215 -22.53 -7.29 -3.35
N SER A 216 -21.59 -6.37 -3.12
CA SER A 216 -20.78 -6.32 -1.90
C SER A 216 -20.34 -4.88 -1.65
N GLY A 217 -19.62 -4.62 -0.55
CA GLY A 217 -19.21 -3.26 -0.16
C GLY A 217 -20.41 -2.32 -0.05
N ASN A 218 -20.23 -1.02 -0.37
CA ASN A 218 -21.26 0.00 -0.20
C ASN A 218 -22.62 -0.36 -0.85
N PHE A 219 -22.61 -1.03 -1.99
CA PHE A 219 -23.84 -1.46 -2.67
C PHE A 219 -24.69 -2.42 -1.85
N GLU A 220 -24.06 -3.37 -1.15
CA GLU A 220 -24.78 -4.36 -0.34
C GLU A 220 -25.48 -3.70 0.84
N PHE A 221 -24.80 -2.77 1.52
CA PHE A 221 -25.35 -2.05 2.67
C PHE A 221 -26.54 -1.17 2.27
N ILE A 222 -26.39 -0.41 1.18
CA ILE A 222 -27.48 0.39 0.62
C ILE A 222 -28.67 -0.50 0.25
N TYR A 223 -28.41 -1.63 -0.41
CA TYR A 223 -29.46 -2.55 -0.84
C TYR A 223 -30.19 -3.21 0.33
N LYS A 224 -29.44 -3.69 1.34
CA LYS A 224 -30.02 -4.26 2.57
C LYS A 224 -30.92 -3.24 3.28
N GLU A 225 -30.51 -1.98 3.34
CA GLU A 225 -31.30 -0.92 3.96
C GLU A 225 -32.57 -0.59 3.18
N LEU A 226 -32.51 -0.55 1.84
CA LEU A 226 -33.67 -0.40 0.97
C LEU A 226 -34.70 -1.53 1.14
N LEU A 227 -34.22 -2.76 1.34
CA LEU A 227 -35.05 -3.93 1.61
C LEU A 227 -35.66 -3.89 3.02
N ARG A 228 -34.85 -3.56 4.04
CA ARG A 228 -35.29 -3.47 5.44
C ARG A 228 -36.45 -2.49 5.62
N ARG A 229 -36.45 -1.39 4.87
CA ARG A 229 -37.51 -0.37 4.89
C ARG A 229 -38.70 -0.65 3.97
N HIS A 230 -38.69 -1.76 3.24
CA HIS A 230 -39.72 -2.10 2.24
C HIS A 230 -40.00 -0.95 1.25
N THR A 231 -38.94 -0.29 0.77
CA THR A 231 -39.10 0.84 -0.16
C THR A 231 -39.74 0.40 -1.48
N ASN A 232 -40.43 1.32 -2.14
CA ASN A 232 -41.13 1.04 -3.41
C ASN A 232 -40.24 1.24 -4.65
N PHE A 233 -38.92 1.28 -4.47
CA PHE A 233 -37.96 1.42 -5.56
C PHE A 233 -37.85 0.14 -6.39
N LYS A 234 -37.84 0.30 -7.71
CA LYS A 234 -37.50 -0.74 -8.69
C LYS A 234 -35.98 -0.77 -8.84
N ILE A 235 -35.37 -1.82 -8.30
CA ILE A 235 -33.91 -1.98 -8.25
C ILE A 235 -33.43 -2.85 -9.42
N SER A 236 -32.32 -2.50 -10.03
CA SER A 236 -31.67 -3.26 -11.11
C SER A 236 -30.17 -3.29 -10.94
N PHE A 237 -29.53 -4.41 -11.29
CA PHE A 237 -28.09 -4.63 -11.12
C PHE A 237 -27.42 -4.88 -12.48
N TYR A 238 -26.29 -4.21 -12.69
CA TYR A 238 -25.46 -4.33 -13.88
C TYR A 238 -24.00 -4.47 -13.47
N LEU A 239 -23.58 -5.70 -13.19
CA LEU A 239 -22.32 -6.02 -12.53
C LEU A 239 -21.39 -6.85 -13.45
N LYS A 240 -20.12 -6.47 -13.53
CA LYS A 240 -19.06 -7.18 -14.26
C LYS A 240 -17.77 -7.24 -13.44
N PRO A 241 -16.97 -8.31 -13.59
CA PRO A 241 -15.73 -8.49 -12.81
C PRO A 241 -14.63 -7.48 -13.17
N SER A 242 -14.65 -6.92 -14.37
CA SER A 242 -13.60 -6.02 -14.87
C SER A 242 -14.14 -5.11 -15.97
N ILE A 243 -13.56 -3.92 -16.12
CA ILE A 243 -13.77 -3.02 -17.26
C ILE A 243 -13.42 -3.66 -18.61
N LYS A 244 -12.52 -4.66 -18.60
CA LYS A 244 -12.11 -5.44 -19.79
C LYS A 244 -13.08 -6.57 -20.11
N ALA A 245 -14.01 -6.89 -19.20
CA ALA A 245 -14.96 -7.98 -19.40
C ALA A 245 -15.93 -7.65 -20.56
N ARG A 246 -16.07 -8.59 -21.48
CA ARG A 246 -16.94 -8.44 -22.65
C ARG A 246 -18.39 -8.16 -22.25
N LYS A 247 -18.98 -7.14 -22.88
CA LYS A 247 -20.42 -6.84 -22.80
C LYS A 247 -21.10 -7.19 -24.12
N SER A 248 -22.11 -8.03 -24.13
CA SER A 248 -22.93 -8.29 -25.33
C SER A 248 -23.63 -7.02 -25.82
N TRP A 249 -24.06 -7.01 -27.08
CA TRP A 249 -24.85 -5.89 -27.62
C TRP A 249 -26.14 -5.68 -26.84
N HIS A 250 -26.80 -6.77 -26.42
CA HIS A 250 -27.99 -6.71 -25.57
C HIS A 250 -27.72 -5.97 -24.26
N GLU A 251 -26.59 -6.25 -23.60
CA GLU A 251 -26.19 -5.54 -22.38
C GLU A 251 -25.90 -4.06 -22.65
N VAL A 252 -25.27 -3.72 -23.77
CA VAL A 252 -25.02 -2.31 -24.15
C VAL A 252 -26.33 -1.53 -24.29
N PHE A 253 -27.32 -2.08 -25.00
CA PHE A 253 -28.63 -1.44 -25.15
C PHE A 253 -29.40 -1.39 -23.82
N THR A 254 -29.30 -2.44 -23.00
CA THR A 254 -29.94 -2.50 -21.68
C THR A 254 -29.34 -1.46 -20.74
N LEU A 255 -28.01 -1.31 -20.72
CA LEU A 255 -27.30 -0.27 -19.98
C LEU A 255 -27.68 1.13 -20.46
N ALA A 256 -27.72 1.36 -21.78
CA ALA A 256 -28.15 2.63 -22.34
C ALA A 256 -29.57 3.00 -21.89
N LYS A 257 -30.51 2.04 -21.91
CA LYS A 257 -31.87 2.22 -21.40
C LYS A 257 -31.87 2.49 -19.90
N ALA A 258 -31.07 1.75 -19.13
CA ALA A 258 -30.98 1.92 -17.69
C ALA A 258 -30.49 3.33 -17.32
N PHE A 259 -29.44 3.82 -18.00
CA PHE A 259 -28.91 5.16 -17.79
C PHE A 259 -29.92 6.26 -18.19
N ALA A 260 -30.69 6.05 -19.25
CA ALA A 260 -31.66 7.05 -19.73
C ALA A 260 -32.97 7.13 -18.91
N THR A 261 -33.32 6.05 -18.18
CA THR A 261 -34.64 5.90 -17.53
C THR A 261 -34.61 5.81 -16.01
N SER A 262 -33.44 5.69 -15.39
CA SER A 262 -33.34 5.60 -13.91
C SER A 262 -33.34 7.00 -13.28
N ARG A 263 -33.97 7.12 -12.11
CA ARG A 263 -33.84 8.32 -11.27
C ARG A 263 -32.46 8.35 -10.61
N TYR A 264 -31.99 7.20 -10.13
CA TYR A 264 -30.70 7.05 -9.47
C TYR A 264 -29.83 6.00 -10.18
N ILE A 265 -28.59 6.36 -10.48
CA ILE A 265 -27.56 5.45 -11.00
C ILE A 265 -26.42 5.45 -9.99
N LEU A 266 -26.17 4.31 -9.35
CA LEU A 266 -25.13 4.16 -8.34
C LEU A 266 -23.91 3.49 -8.96
N LEU A 267 -22.76 4.15 -8.84
CA LEU A 267 -21.43 3.62 -9.19
C LEU A 267 -20.62 3.43 -7.92
N ASP A 268 -19.76 2.43 -7.87
CA ASP A 268 -18.82 2.17 -6.77
C ASP A 268 -17.35 2.42 -7.15
N ASP A 269 -17.04 2.44 -8.45
CA ASP A 269 -15.68 2.52 -8.96
C ASP A 269 -15.61 3.18 -10.36
N PHE A 270 -14.45 3.09 -11.00
CA PHE A 270 -14.18 3.60 -12.33
C PHE A 270 -15.04 2.93 -13.41
N TYR A 271 -15.94 3.70 -14.05
CA TYR A 271 -16.87 3.19 -15.06
C TYR A 271 -16.80 3.99 -16.39
N PRO A 272 -15.88 3.65 -17.32
CA PRO A 272 -15.54 4.49 -18.48
C PRO A 272 -16.64 4.68 -19.51
N LEU A 273 -17.67 3.81 -19.53
CA LEU A 273 -18.75 3.87 -20.50
C LEU A 273 -19.73 5.02 -20.25
N ILE A 274 -19.84 5.50 -19.01
CA ILE A 274 -20.82 6.53 -18.64
C ILE A 274 -20.26 7.96 -18.74
N TYR A 275 -18.94 8.14 -18.61
CA TYR A 275 -18.29 9.46 -18.59
C TYR A 275 -18.52 10.34 -19.83
N PRO A 276 -18.59 9.81 -21.06
CA PRO A 276 -18.86 10.64 -22.24
C PRO A 276 -20.32 11.10 -22.37
N LEU A 277 -21.20 10.68 -21.45
CA LEU A 277 -22.62 10.99 -21.48
C LEU A 277 -22.90 12.27 -20.70
N LYS A 278 -23.79 13.11 -21.26
CA LYS A 278 -24.43 14.19 -20.52
C LYS A 278 -25.58 13.59 -19.72
N ILE A 279 -25.48 13.60 -18.40
CA ILE A 279 -26.52 13.08 -17.52
C ILE A 279 -27.80 13.92 -17.69
N ARG A 280 -28.93 13.23 -17.81
CA ARG A 280 -30.24 13.84 -18.07
C ARG A 280 -30.72 14.59 -16.83
N GLN A 281 -31.51 15.66 -17.03
CA GLN A 281 -32.26 16.28 -15.94
C GLN A 281 -33.17 15.25 -15.26
N ASN A 282 -33.35 15.41 -13.94
CA ASN A 282 -34.07 14.47 -13.09
C ASN A 282 -33.44 13.06 -12.99
N THR A 283 -32.17 12.90 -13.37
CA THR A 283 -31.37 11.69 -13.12
C THR A 283 -30.14 12.07 -12.32
N ASP A 284 -29.88 11.34 -11.23
CA ASP A 284 -28.67 11.51 -10.43
C ASP A 284 -27.71 10.35 -10.70
N LEU A 285 -26.50 10.69 -11.17
CA LEU A 285 -25.36 9.78 -11.23
C LEU A 285 -24.54 9.94 -9.95
N ILE A 286 -24.64 8.95 -9.07
CA ILE A 286 -24.10 8.98 -7.72
C ILE A 286 -22.89 8.05 -7.63
N GLN A 287 -21.74 8.60 -7.28
CA GLN A 287 -20.53 7.85 -6.98
C GLN A 287 -20.48 7.54 -5.48
N VAL A 288 -20.68 6.27 -5.09
CA VAL A 288 -20.56 5.81 -3.69
C VAL A 288 -19.11 5.48 -3.30
N TRP A 289 -18.21 5.41 -4.29
CA TRP A 289 -16.78 5.18 -4.19
C TRP A 289 -16.37 3.91 -3.43
N HIS A 290 -15.07 3.66 -3.37
CA HIS A 290 -14.49 2.46 -2.76
C HIS A 290 -13.45 2.78 -1.66
N ALA A 291 -13.08 4.04 -1.49
CA ALA A 291 -12.14 4.49 -0.46
C ALA A 291 -12.87 5.34 0.58
N VAL A 292 -12.37 5.29 1.82
CA VAL A 292 -12.81 6.13 2.93
C VAL A 292 -11.76 7.20 3.18
N GLY A 293 -12.19 8.39 3.61
CA GLY A 293 -11.29 9.54 3.78
C GLY A 293 -10.63 10.00 2.49
N ALA A 294 -9.66 10.91 2.59
CA ALA A 294 -8.90 11.42 1.45
C ALA A 294 -7.40 11.47 1.82
N PHE A 295 -6.71 10.35 1.67
CA PHE A 295 -5.32 10.26 2.10
C PHE A 295 -4.32 10.63 0.98
N LYS A 296 -4.40 9.94 -0.16
CA LYS A 296 -3.58 10.18 -1.36
C LYS A 296 -4.31 11.06 -2.35
N THR A 297 -3.59 11.89 -3.11
CA THR A 297 -4.19 12.59 -4.24
C THR A 297 -4.68 11.58 -5.28
N PHE A 298 -5.83 11.86 -5.89
CA PHE A 298 -6.42 11.03 -6.94
C PHE A 298 -7.10 11.87 -8.01
N GLY A 299 -7.40 11.26 -9.15
CA GLY A 299 -8.09 11.92 -10.26
C GLY A 299 -7.44 13.26 -10.65
N TYR A 300 -8.22 14.33 -10.73
CA TYR A 300 -7.74 15.65 -11.19
C TYR A 300 -6.79 16.35 -10.22
N SER A 301 -6.74 15.99 -8.94
CA SER A 301 -5.69 16.45 -8.02
C SER A 301 -4.28 15.99 -8.41
N ARG A 302 -4.19 15.11 -9.42
CA ARG A 302 -2.92 14.63 -10.00
C ARG A 302 -2.65 15.18 -11.39
N VAL A 303 -3.40 16.18 -11.87
CA VAL A 303 -3.11 16.79 -13.18
C VAL A 303 -1.67 17.30 -13.21
N GLY A 304 -0.95 16.97 -14.28
CA GLY A 304 0.47 17.32 -14.44
C GLY A 304 1.45 16.34 -13.77
N MET A 305 0.97 15.37 -12.97
CA MET A 305 1.81 14.36 -12.34
C MET A 305 1.84 13.04 -13.15
N PRO A 306 2.90 12.23 -13.01
CA PRO A 306 2.94 10.88 -13.58
C PRO A 306 1.72 10.03 -13.19
N GLY A 307 1.08 9.43 -14.20
CA GLY A 307 -0.14 8.62 -14.04
C GLY A 307 -1.42 9.42 -13.75
N GLY A 308 -1.36 10.75 -13.70
CA GLY A 308 -2.55 11.61 -13.58
C GLY A 308 -3.35 11.71 -14.88
N PRO A 309 -4.64 12.11 -14.80
CA PRO A 309 -5.45 12.37 -15.99
C PRO A 309 -4.97 13.62 -16.73
N LYS A 310 -5.29 13.68 -18.02
CA LYS A 310 -5.16 14.91 -18.80
C LYS A 310 -6.28 15.90 -18.43
N LEU A 311 -6.04 17.19 -18.65
CA LEU A 311 -7.01 18.27 -18.42
C LEU A 311 -8.32 18.06 -19.21
N ASP A 312 -8.23 17.53 -20.42
CA ASP A 312 -9.35 17.25 -21.33
C ASP A 312 -10.04 15.89 -21.08
N SER A 313 -9.55 15.13 -20.09
CA SER A 313 -10.20 13.89 -19.69
C SER A 313 -11.67 14.16 -19.30
N LEU A 314 -12.55 13.20 -19.58
CA LEU A 314 -13.95 13.25 -19.15
C LEU A 314 -14.22 12.38 -17.92
N ASN A 315 -13.22 11.61 -17.49
CA ASN A 315 -13.38 10.62 -16.41
C ASN A 315 -13.87 11.32 -15.12
N HIS A 316 -14.84 10.72 -14.43
CA HIS A 316 -15.39 11.21 -13.15
C HIS A 316 -16.15 12.56 -13.16
N ARG A 317 -15.97 13.42 -14.19
CA ARG A 317 -16.50 14.79 -14.21
C ARG A 317 -18.02 14.93 -14.31
N ASN A 318 -18.74 13.86 -14.62
CA ASN A 318 -20.18 13.90 -14.84
C ASN A 318 -21.00 13.37 -13.67
N TYR A 319 -20.37 13.14 -12.52
CA TYR A 319 -21.10 12.81 -11.29
C TYR A 319 -21.97 13.99 -10.87
N THR A 320 -23.25 13.70 -10.66
CA THR A 320 -24.18 14.67 -10.08
C THR A 320 -24.06 14.68 -8.56
N LYS A 321 -23.65 13.54 -7.97
CA LYS A 321 -23.42 13.39 -6.54
C LYS A 321 -22.23 12.46 -6.27
N ALA A 322 -21.45 12.72 -5.22
CA ALA A 322 -20.44 11.79 -4.72
C ALA A 322 -20.46 11.72 -3.18
N LEU A 323 -20.39 10.51 -2.63
CA LEU A 323 -20.42 10.29 -1.19
C LEU A 323 -19.05 10.52 -0.57
N VAL A 324 -19.05 11.13 0.62
CA VAL A 324 -17.86 11.25 1.48
C VAL A 324 -18.17 10.91 2.93
N SER A 325 -17.12 10.55 3.66
CA SER A 325 -17.20 10.20 5.08
C SER A 325 -17.33 11.43 5.99
N SER A 326 -16.80 12.58 5.57
CA SER A 326 -16.81 13.84 6.31
C SER A 326 -16.83 15.05 5.39
N THR A 327 -17.42 16.14 5.86
CA THR A 327 -17.33 17.46 5.24
C THR A 327 -15.88 17.97 5.12
N HIS A 328 -14.97 17.61 6.02
CA HIS A 328 -13.55 18.03 5.99
C HIS A 328 -12.76 17.52 4.77
N VAL A 329 -13.28 16.50 4.08
CA VAL A 329 -12.67 15.93 2.87
C VAL A 329 -13.45 16.26 1.59
N ALA A 330 -14.53 17.03 1.67
CA ALA A 330 -15.40 17.29 0.54
C ALA A 330 -14.69 18.03 -0.61
N ASP A 331 -13.89 19.04 -0.29
CA ASP A 331 -13.04 19.79 -1.22
C ASP A 331 -12.07 18.87 -1.99
N LYS A 332 -11.40 17.95 -1.29
CA LYS A 332 -10.45 17.00 -1.91
C LYS A 332 -11.15 16.07 -2.90
N TYR A 333 -12.38 15.62 -2.59
CA TYR A 333 -13.18 14.79 -3.48
C TYR A 333 -13.75 15.57 -4.67
N ALA A 334 -14.20 16.81 -4.44
CA ALA A 334 -14.65 17.71 -5.50
C ALA A 334 -13.52 17.97 -6.51
N GLU A 335 -12.34 18.31 -6.00
CA GLU A 335 -11.12 18.50 -6.79
C GLU A 335 -10.72 17.21 -7.52
N GLY A 336 -10.61 16.08 -6.79
CA GLY A 336 -10.21 14.79 -7.34
C GLY A 336 -11.13 14.29 -8.45
N PHE A 337 -12.43 14.50 -8.36
CA PHE A 337 -13.38 14.14 -9.44
C PHE A 337 -13.58 15.24 -10.50
N GLY A 338 -13.14 16.46 -10.23
CA GLY A 338 -13.37 17.61 -11.10
C GLY A 338 -14.85 18.02 -11.17
N ILE A 339 -15.55 17.98 -10.03
CA ILE A 339 -16.96 18.35 -9.87
C ILE A 339 -17.12 19.48 -8.83
N SER A 340 -18.30 20.09 -8.75
CA SER A 340 -18.59 21.11 -7.74
C SER A 340 -18.65 20.50 -6.34
N GLU A 341 -18.17 21.23 -5.31
CA GLU A 341 -18.34 20.85 -3.90
C GLU A 341 -19.82 20.66 -3.51
N ASN A 342 -20.74 21.39 -4.14
CA ASN A 342 -22.19 21.23 -3.93
C ASN A 342 -22.73 19.85 -4.38
N ASN A 343 -21.96 19.12 -5.19
CA ASN A 343 -22.28 17.75 -5.59
C ASN A 343 -21.70 16.73 -4.61
N ILE A 344 -20.96 17.14 -3.58
CA ILE A 344 -20.47 16.24 -2.55
C ILE A 344 -21.54 16.07 -1.48
N VAL A 345 -21.82 14.82 -1.11
CA VAL A 345 -22.85 14.46 -0.14
C VAL A 345 -22.20 13.74 1.02
N THR A 346 -22.28 14.35 2.20
CA THR A 346 -21.75 13.75 3.41
C THR A 346 -22.80 12.82 4.04
N THR A 347 -22.61 11.52 3.85
CA THR A 347 -23.48 10.49 4.43
C THR A 347 -22.68 9.44 5.20
N GLY A 348 -21.41 9.68 5.52
CA GLY A 348 -20.56 8.57 5.94
C GLY A 348 -20.36 7.60 4.76
N ILE A 349 -19.91 6.38 5.07
CA ILE A 349 -19.68 5.34 4.06
C ILE A 349 -20.48 4.09 4.44
N PRO A 350 -21.49 3.67 3.65
CA PRO A 350 -22.41 2.59 4.04
C PRO A 350 -21.74 1.30 4.54
N ARG A 351 -20.63 0.88 3.93
CA ARG A 351 -19.92 -0.34 4.36
C ARG A 351 -19.26 -0.27 5.73
N THR A 352 -19.17 0.90 6.34
CA THR A 352 -18.60 1.06 7.69
C THR A 352 -19.63 0.82 8.79
N ASP A 353 -20.92 0.67 8.46
CA ASP A 353 -21.98 0.48 9.44
C ASP A 353 -21.77 -0.80 10.28
N ILE A 354 -21.15 -1.85 9.71
CA ILE A 354 -20.81 -3.10 10.42
C ILE A 354 -19.88 -2.94 11.61
N PHE A 355 -19.08 -1.87 11.66
CA PHE A 355 -18.18 -1.66 12.80
C PHE A 355 -18.94 -1.22 14.06
N PHE A 356 -20.23 -0.96 13.94
CA PHE A 356 -21.15 -0.60 15.03
C PHE A 356 -22.19 -1.71 15.31
N ASP A 357 -22.14 -2.82 14.57
CA ASP A 357 -23.04 -3.96 14.73
C ASP A 357 -22.37 -5.06 15.55
N HIS A 358 -22.67 -5.10 16.84
CA HIS A 358 -22.09 -6.08 17.78
C HIS A 358 -22.55 -7.52 17.51
N ASP A 359 -23.76 -7.72 16.96
CA ASP A 359 -24.25 -9.05 16.63
C ASP A 359 -23.50 -9.59 15.40
N TYR A 360 -23.29 -8.74 14.39
CA TYR A 360 -22.46 -9.06 13.24
C TYR A 360 -21.01 -9.34 13.63
N GLU A 361 -20.39 -8.50 14.48
CA GLU A 361 -19.04 -8.74 15.00
C GLU A 361 -18.94 -10.12 15.66
N THR A 362 -19.91 -10.46 16.51
CA THR A 362 -19.94 -11.74 17.21
C THR A 362 -20.06 -12.92 16.24
N GLN A 363 -20.95 -12.82 15.24
CA GLN A 363 -21.14 -13.85 14.23
C GLN A 363 -19.90 -14.04 13.35
N ILE A 364 -19.27 -12.95 12.90
CA ILE A 364 -18.06 -13.00 12.09
C ILE A 364 -16.87 -13.54 12.88
N ARG A 365 -16.72 -13.14 14.15
CA ARG A 365 -15.70 -13.73 15.03
C ARG A 365 -15.87 -15.24 15.16
N GLN A 366 -17.09 -15.73 15.39
CA GLN A 366 -17.35 -17.16 15.49
C GLN A 366 -17.09 -17.89 14.17
N LYS A 367 -17.54 -17.32 13.05
CA LYS A 367 -17.32 -17.86 11.70
C LYS A 367 -15.83 -17.95 11.39
N LEU A 368 -15.08 -16.87 11.55
CA LEU A 368 -13.64 -16.84 11.25
C LEU A 368 -12.82 -17.67 12.23
N GLN A 369 -13.23 -17.83 13.49
CA GLN A 369 -12.57 -18.79 14.40
C GLN A 369 -12.77 -20.25 13.97
N LYS A 370 -13.88 -20.56 13.28
CA LYS A 370 -14.12 -21.89 12.71
C LYS A 370 -13.33 -22.08 11.42
N ASP A 371 -13.35 -21.07 10.54
CA ASP A 371 -12.69 -21.12 9.23
C ASP A 371 -11.15 -21.01 9.36
N LEU A 372 -10.67 -20.30 10.38
CA LEU A 372 -9.26 -20.03 10.67
C LEU A 372 -8.94 -20.45 12.12
N PRO A 373 -8.91 -21.76 12.44
CA PRO A 373 -8.78 -22.25 13.82
C PRO A 373 -7.50 -21.78 14.53
N PHE A 374 -6.45 -21.42 13.79
CA PHE A 374 -5.18 -20.92 14.32
C PHE A 374 -5.27 -19.53 14.98
N ILE A 375 -6.36 -18.78 14.77
CA ILE A 375 -6.56 -17.49 15.45
C ILE A 375 -7.05 -17.66 16.90
N LYS A 376 -7.52 -18.85 17.27
CA LYS A 376 -8.13 -19.09 18.57
C LYS A 376 -7.10 -19.00 19.69
N GLY A 377 -7.35 -18.14 20.67
CA GLY A 377 -6.47 -17.96 21.84
C GLY A 377 -5.17 -17.20 21.54
N LYS A 378 -5.05 -16.61 20.35
CA LYS A 378 -3.94 -15.74 19.94
C LYS A 378 -4.45 -14.32 19.73
N LYS A 379 -3.58 -13.34 19.89
CA LYS A 379 -3.82 -11.97 19.41
C LYS A 379 -3.65 -11.92 17.90
N VAL A 380 -4.63 -11.36 17.19
CA VAL A 380 -4.66 -11.31 15.72
C VAL A 380 -4.07 -10.00 15.22
N VAL A 381 -2.93 -10.09 14.53
CA VAL A 381 -2.33 -8.98 13.81
C VAL A 381 -2.72 -9.08 12.34
N LEU A 382 -3.39 -8.06 11.81
CA LEU A 382 -3.67 -7.97 10.37
C LEU A 382 -2.61 -7.08 9.71
N PHE A 383 -1.86 -7.66 8.77
CA PHE A 383 -0.90 -6.94 7.95
C PHE A 383 -1.51 -6.67 6.57
N ALA A 384 -1.86 -5.41 6.29
CA ALA A 384 -2.58 -5.00 5.09
C ALA A 384 -1.93 -3.79 4.40
N PRO A 385 -0.72 -3.94 3.83
CA PRO A 385 0.01 -2.84 3.20
C PRO A 385 -0.54 -2.47 1.81
N THR A 386 -0.14 -1.30 1.33
CA THR A 386 -0.37 -0.82 -0.03
C THR A 386 0.62 -1.47 -1.00
N PHE A 387 0.20 -1.82 -2.22
CA PHE A 387 1.17 -2.15 -3.27
C PHE A 387 2.02 -0.92 -3.69
N ARG A 388 3.21 -1.19 -4.23
CA ARG A 388 4.11 -0.25 -4.90
C ARG A 388 4.04 -0.45 -6.42
N GLY A 389 4.37 0.57 -7.19
CA GLY A 389 4.26 0.56 -8.66
C GLY A 389 3.20 1.53 -9.19
N ASN A 390 3.05 1.58 -10.51
CA ASN A 390 2.19 2.54 -11.21
C ASN A 390 0.78 2.01 -11.52
N GLY A 391 0.54 0.72 -11.29
CA GLY A 391 -0.73 0.05 -11.53
C GLY A 391 -0.58 -1.47 -11.48
N GLN A 392 -1.65 -2.19 -11.77
CA GLN A 392 -1.76 -3.65 -11.66
C GLN A 392 -0.60 -4.43 -12.29
N GLN A 393 -0.09 -3.99 -13.44
CA GLN A 393 0.98 -4.67 -14.19
C GLN A 393 2.37 -4.54 -13.56
N SER A 394 2.56 -3.62 -12.63
CA SER A 394 3.85 -3.36 -11.96
C SER A 394 3.72 -3.41 -10.44
N ALA A 395 2.61 -3.97 -9.94
CA ALA A 395 2.29 -3.95 -8.52
C ALA A 395 3.13 -4.97 -7.75
N TYR A 396 3.83 -4.51 -6.72
CA TYR A 396 4.69 -5.33 -5.86
C TYR A 396 4.69 -4.81 -4.42
N TYR A 397 5.28 -5.52 -3.48
CA TYR A 397 5.53 -5.04 -2.11
C TYR A 397 6.95 -5.38 -1.66
N PRO A 398 7.72 -4.47 -1.02
CA PRO A 398 9.11 -4.73 -0.63
C PRO A 398 9.18 -5.60 0.64
N PHE A 399 8.90 -6.90 0.52
CA PHE A 399 8.93 -7.85 1.64
C PHE A 399 10.33 -8.02 2.26
N GLU A 400 11.38 -7.66 1.54
CA GLU A 400 12.76 -7.65 2.02
C GLU A 400 13.01 -6.69 3.20
N GLU A 401 12.16 -5.67 3.38
CA GLU A 401 12.21 -4.77 4.54
C GLU A 401 11.74 -5.44 5.84
N ILE A 402 11.06 -6.59 5.71
CA ILE A 402 10.46 -7.33 6.81
C ILE A 402 11.33 -8.53 7.13
N ASN A 403 11.79 -8.60 8.38
CA ASN A 403 12.49 -9.77 8.89
C ASN A 403 11.51 -10.73 9.57
N PHE A 404 10.87 -11.57 8.76
CA PHE A 404 9.89 -12.57 9.22
C PHE A 404 10.44 -13.47 10.33
N ARG A 405 11.73 -13.81 10.30
CA ARG A 405 12.38 -14.58 11.37
C ARG A 405 12.31 -13.85 12.72
N LYS A 406 12.75 -12.59 12.76
CA LYS A 406 12.77 -11.80 14.01
C LYS A 406 11.37 -11.58 14.57
N ILE A 407 10.38 -11.39 13.68
CA ILE A 407 8.97 -11.25 14.08
C ILE A 407 8.47 -12.57 14.70
N TYR A 408 8.71 -13.70 14.04
CA TYR A 408 8.33 -15.01 14.56
C TYR A 408 8.95 -15.28 15.94
N GLU A 409 10.28 -15.17 16.05
CA GLU A 409 11.02 -15.37 17.30
C GLU A 409 10.48 -14.50 18.44
N ALA A 410 10.03 -13.29 18.13
CA ALA A 410 9.54 -12.36 19.13
C ALA A 410 8.07 -12.54 19.54
N LEU A 411 7.20 -13.12 18.68
CA LEU A 411 5.74 -12.99 18.81
C LEU A 411 4.94 -14.30 18.66
N HIS A 412 5.53 -15.40 18.16
CA HIS A 412 4.78 -16.61 17.80
C HIS A 412 4.01 -17.29 18.95
N GLU A 413 4.43 -17.08 20.19
CA GLU A 413 3.77 -17.66 21.38
C GLU A 413 2.40 -17.02 21.67
N ASP A 414 2.22 -15.73 21.42
CA ASP A 414 1.00 -14.98 21.82
C ASP A 414 0.18 -14.49 20.62
N TYR A 415 0.80 -14.34 19.45
CA TYR A 415 0.20 -13.69 18.30
C TYR A 415 0.02 -14.65 17.12
N VAL A 416 -0.80 -14.21 16.17
CA VAL A 416 -0.86 -14.74 14.81
C VAL A 416 -0.90 -13.58 13.81
N PHE A 417 -0.28 -13.76 12.66
CA PHE A 417 -0.20 -12.76 11.60
C PHE A 417 -1.05 -13.17 10.40
N LEU A 418 -2.02 -12.34 10.05
CA LEU A 418 -2.81 -12.47 8.83
C LEU A 418 -2.26 -11.52 7.78
N LEU A 419 -1.74 -12.06 6.68
CA LEU A 419 -1.21 -11.29 5.56
C LEU A 419 -2.32 -11.08 4.53
N LYS A 420 -2.81 -9.84 4.44
CA LYS A 420 -3.84 -9.42 3.49
C LYS A 420 -3.20 -8.60 2.37
N ILE A 421 -2.54 -9.29 1.45
CA ILE A 421 -1.81 -8.67 0.33
C ILE A 421 -2.80 -8.44 -0.83
N HIS A 422 -2.68 -7.29 -1.50
CA HIS A 422 -3.58 -6.97 -2.61
C HIS A 422 -3.37 -7.97 -3.77
N PRO A 423 -4.42 -8.48 -4.45
CA PRO A 423 -4.30 -9.46 -5.56
C PRO A 423 -3.48 -8.98 -6.77
N PHE A 424 -3.20 -7.69 -6.84
CA PHE A 424 -2.34 -7.13 -7.90
C PHE A 424 -0.85 -7.29 -7.59
N VAL A 425 -0.47 -7.51 -6.33
CA VAL A 425 0.92 -7.70 -5.93
C VAL A 425 1.43 -8.99 -6.53
N GLN A 426 2.49 -8.89 -7.32
CA GLN A 426 3.00 -10.01 -8.12
C GLN A 426 4.06 -10.84 -7.39
N ASN A 427 4.75 -10.28 -6.40
CA ASN A 427 5.58 -11.07 -5.48
C ASN A 427 4.75 -11.59 -4.31
N LYS A 428 4.98 -12.84 -3.94
CA LYS A 428 4.48 -13.39 -2.67
C LYS A 428 5.55 -13.27 -1.59
N PRO A 429 5.16 -13.08 -0.32
CA PRO A 429 6.11 -13.19 0.78
C PRO A 429 6.70 -14.61 0.78
N ASN A 430 8.03 -14.72 0.83
CA ASN A 430 8.70 -16.01 0.92
C ASN A 430 8.84 -16.40 2.40
N ILE A 431 7.83 -17.08 2.93
CA ILE A 431 7.78 -17.47 4.34
C ILE A 431 8.28 -18.90 4.47
N PRO A 432 9.39 -19.15 5.18
CA PRO A 432 9.85 -20.50 5.47
C PRO A 432 8.76 -21.33 6.14
N TYR A 433 8.65 -22.61 5.75
CA TYR A 433 7.65 -23.54 6.30
C TYR A 433 7.64 -23.59 7.84
N LYS A 434 8.79 -23.40 8.47
CA LYS A 434 8.94 -23.33 9.93
C LYS A 434 8.18 -22.18 10.63
N TYR A 435 7.63 -21.22 9.88
CA TYR A 435 6.82 -20.11 10.42
C TYR A 435 5.37 -20.15 9.94
N ALA A 436 4.95 -21.24 9.28
CA ALA A 436 3.63 -21.37 8.66
C ALA A 436 2.47 -21.51 9.67
N ASP A 437 2.78 -21.79 10.94
CA ASP A 437 1.84 -21.76 12.06
C ASP A 437 1.51 -20.34 12.52
N PHE A 438 2.35 -19.36 12.18
CA PHE A 438 2.25 -17.98 12.65
C PHE A 438 1.84 -16.99 11.54
N PHE A 439 2.42 -17.09 10.35
CA PHE A 439 2.06 -16.23 9.22
C PHE A 439 1.09 -16.94 8.27
N HIS A 440 -0.11 -16.38 8.11
CA HIS A 440 -1.17 -16.93 7.29
C HIS A 440 -1.56 -15.97 6.17
N ASP A 441 -1.47 -16.41 4.93
CA ASP A 441 -1.94 -15.64 3.78
C ASP A 441 -3.48 -15.70 3.69
N VAL A 442 -4.13 -14.55 3.87
CA VAL A 442 -5.58 -14.37 3.76
C VAL A 442 -5.95 -13.45 2.59
N SER A 443 -5.05 -13.29 1.62
CA SER A 443 -5.20 -12.40 0.47
C SER A 443 -6.43 -12.72 -0.38
N ASP A 444 -6.84 -13.99 -0.44
CA ASP A 444 -8.02 -14.45 -1.17
C ASP A 444 -9.35 -14.15 -0.44
N TYR A 445 -9.31 -13.79 0.85
CA TYR A 445 -10.52 -13.41 1.59
C TYR A 445 -11.03 -12.05 1.10
N ARG A 446 -12.10 -12.04 0.32
CA ARG A 446 -12.56 -10.86 -0.42
C ARG A 446 -12.87 -9.64 0.46
N GLU A 447 -13.63 -9.83 1.52
CA GLU A 447 -14.17 -8.73 2.33
C GLU A 447 -13.25 -8.41 3.50
N ILE A 448 -12.39 -7.40 3.32
CA ILE A 448 -11.39 -7.01 4.33
C ILE A 448 -12.03 -6.57 5.66
N ASN A 449 -13.23 -6.01 5.65
CA ASN A 449 -13.87 -5.51 6.87
C ASN A 449 -14.15 -6.61 7.90
N ASP A 450 -14.41 -7.85 7.47
CA ASP A 450 -14.54 -8.99 8.38
C ASP A 450 -13.22 -9.30 9.08
N LEU A 451 -12.09 -9.21 8.35
CA LEU A 451 -10.76 -9.39 8.91
C LEU A 451 -10.43 -8.26 9.90
N LEU A 452 -10.85 -7.02 9.61
CA LEU A 452 -10.69 -5.89 10.52
C LEU A 452 -11.43 -6.12 11.84
N LEU A 453 -12.65 -6.69 11.80
CA LEU A 453 -13.44 -6.98 13.00
C LEU A 453 -12.76 -7.99 13.92
N ILE A 454 -12.01 -8.96 13.40
CA ILE A 454 -11.30 -9.95 14.22
C ILE A 454 -9.91 -9.49 14.67
N ALA A 455 -9.30 -8.53 13.96
CA ALA A 455 -7.96 -8.07 14.24
C ALA A 455 -7.90 -7.24 15.53
N ASP A 456 -6.96 -7.61 16.40
CA ASP A 456 -6.63 -6.88 17.62
C ASP A 456 -5.70 -5.70 17.32
N GLU A 457 -4.85 -5.84 16.30
CA GLU A 457 -3.94 -4.80 15.82
C GLU A 457 -3.89 -4.79 14.28
N LEU A 458 -3.85 -3.59 13.69
CA LEU A 458 -3.64 -3.40 12.25
C LEU A 458 -2.24 -2.87 11.99
N ILE A 459 -1.48 -3.56 11.15
CA ILE A 459 -0.26 -3.03 10.53
C ILE A 459 -0.59 -2.65 9.09
N THR A 460 -0.40 -1.38 8.78
CA THR A 460 -0.62 -0.80 7.46
C THR A 460 0.50 0.18 7.13
N ASP A 461 0.46 0.78 5.95
CA ASP A 461 1.34 1.86 5.53
C ASP A 461 0.50 3.05 5.05
N TYR A 462 0.45 3.24 3.74
CA TYR A 462 -0.26 4.30 3.04
C TYR A 462 -1.71 3.91 2.68
N SER A 463 -2.28 2.87 3.28
CA SER A 463 -3.58 2.34 2.87
C SER A 463 -4.73 3.09 3.53
N SER A 464 -5.83 3.29 2.79
CA SER A 464 -7.05 3.90 3.33
C SER A 464 -7.71 3.04 4.40
N VAL A 465 -7.36 1.75 4.51
CA VAL A 465 -7.93 0.82 5.51
C VAL A 465 -7.75 1.31 6.96
N CYS A 466 -6.80 2.21 7.21
CA CYS A 466 -6.64 2.86 8.51
C CYS A 466 -7.88 3.67 8.93
N PHE A 467 -8.63 4.25 7.99
CA PHE A 467 -9.85 5.00 8.31
C PHE A 467 -10.95 4.08 8.82
N GLU A 468 -11.19 2.96 8.15
CA GLU A 468 -12.16 1.97 8.62
C GLU A 468 -11.77 1.38 9.97
N TYR A 469 -10.51 0.97 10.13
CA TYR A 469 -10.05 0.35 11.37
C TYR A 469 -10.04 1.31 12.56
N ALA A 470 -9.84 2.62 12.31
CA ALA A 470 -9.91 3.63 13.37
C ALA A 470 -11.28 3.67 14.07
N LEU A 471 -12.36 3.30 13.37
CA LEU A 471 -13.71 3.21 13.96
C LEU A 471 -13.80 2.16 15.07
N LEU A 472 -12.98 1.11 15.01
CA LEU A 472 -12.91 0.06 16.04
C LEU A 472 -12.18 0.51 17.32
N LYS A 473 -11.51 1.68 17.28
CA LYS A 473 -10.72 2.23 18.39
C LYS A 473 -9.64 1.27 18.91
N ARG A 474 -8.98 0.58 17.98
CA ARG A 474 -7.90 -0.40 18.23
C ARG A 474 -6.54 0.09 17.71
N PRO A 475 -5.41 -0.46 18.16
CA PRO A 475 -4.08 -0.04 17.72
C PRO A 475 -3.84 -0.17 16.21
N ILE A 476 -3.31 0.89 15.60
CA ILE A 476 -2.85 0.93 14.21
C ILE A 476 -1.36 1.24 14.21
N ILE A 477 -0.56 0.41 13.57
CA ILE A 477 0.89 0.59 13.42
C ILE A 477 1.18 0.88 11.94
N PHE A 478 1.91 1.96 11.69
CA PHE A 478 2.27 2.38 10.34
C PHE A 478 3.69 1.90 10.01
N PHE A 479 3.80 0.78 9.29
CA PHE A 479 5.09 0.25 8.86
C PHE A 479 5.48 0.81 7.47
N ALA A 480 6.33 1.82 7.46
CA ALA A 480 6.68 2.59 6.25
C ALA A 480 8.21 2.73 6.10
N PRO A 481 8.92 1.62 5.83
CA PRO A 481 10.39 1.62 5.66
C PRO A 481 10.85 2.45 4.44
N ASP A 482 9.95 2.69 3.49
CA ASP A 482 10.22 3.40 2.24
C ASP A 482 9.57 4.80 2.19
N LEU A 483 9.28 5.41 3.35
CA LEU A 483 8.55 6.68 3.44
C LEU A 483 9.15 7.79 2.58
N ALA A 484 10.47 8.02 2.71
CA ALA A 484 11.17 9.06 1.96
C ALA A 484 11.03 8.88 0.44
N ASP A 485 11.15 7.65 -0.06
CA ASP A 485 11.02 7.32 -1.48
C ASP A 485 9.56 7.39 -1.95
N TYR A 486 8.62 6.99 -1.09
CA TYR A 486 7.20 7.01 -1.40
C TYR A 486 6.68 8.44 -1.53
N MET A 487 7.08 9.34 -0.62
CA MET A 487 6.70 10.76 -0.63
C MET A 487 7.21 11.50 -1.89
N GLN A 488 8.35 11.11 -2.45
CA GLN A 488 8.85 11.68 -3.71
C GLN A 488 7.99 11.29 -4.92
N LYS A 489 7.39 10.09 -4.89
CA LYS A 489 6.65 9.51 -6.03
C LYS A 489 5.15 9.77 -5.95
N ARG A 490 4.61 9.94 -4.74
CA ARG A 490 3.17 10.05 -4.47
C ARG A 490 2.88 11.27 -3.61
N SER A 491 1.98 12.12 -4.10
CA SER A 491 1.48 13.26 -3.36
C SER A 491 0.33 12.85 -2.43
N PHE A 492 0.35 13.41 -1.24
CA PHE A 492 -0.67 13.27 -0.20
C PHE A 492 -1.39 14.60 0.00
N TYR A 493 -2.65 14.55 0.46
CA TYR A 493 -3.39 15.76 0.84
C TYR A 493 -2.93 16.34 2.19
N PHE A 494 -2.32 15.50 3.02
CA PHE A 494 -1.85 15.83 4.37
C PHE A 494 -0.36 15.51 4.49
N ASP A 495 0.34 16.14 5.42
CA ASP A 495 1.66 15.64 5.82
C ASP A 495 1.51 14.24 6.43
N TYR A 496 2.39 13.31 6.07
CA TYR A 496 2.23 11.90 6.44
C TYR A 496 2.42 11.67 7.94
N LEU A 497 3.44 12.29 8.54
CA LEU A 497 3.80 12.06 9.95
C LEU A 497 2.75 12.69 10.87
N ASP A 498 2.22 13.84 10.46
CA ASP A 498 1.11 14.48 11.15
C ASP A 498 -0.18 13.68 10.95
N PHE A 499 -0.38 13.07 9.77
CA PHE A 499 -1.60 12.36 9.41
C PHE A 499 -1.82 11.00 10.13
N ILE A 500 -0.78 10.29 10.52
CA ILE A 500 -0.98 8.93 11.04
C ILE A 500 -1.50 8.95 12.50
N PRO A 501 -2.63 8.29 12.83
CA PRO A 501 -3.16 8.26 14.21
C PRO A 501 -2.42 7.29 15.14
N GLY A 502 -1.41 6.57 14.65
CA GLY A 502 -0.64 5.58 15.40
C GLY A 502 0.87 5.70 15.16
N PRO A 503 1.68 4.88 15.85
CA PRO A 503 3.14 4.95 15.74
C PRO A 503 3.64 4.56 14.34
N LEU A 504 4.69 5.24 13.90
CA LEU A 504 5.52 4.87 12.76
C LEU A 504 6.52 3.80 13.18
N ALA A 505 6.74 2.80 12.32
CA ALA A 505 7.86 1.89 12.37
C ALA A 505 8.55 1.88 11.01
N GLU A 506 9.85 2.18 10.98
CA GLU A 506 10.64 2.24 9.75
C GLU A 506 11.47 0.97 9.53
N ASN A 507 11.52 0.08 10.52
CA ASN A 507 12.24 -1.18 10.45
C ASN A 507 11.59 -2.27 11.30
N THR A 508 12.01 -3.52 11.08
CA THR A 508 11.43 -4.68 11.79
C THR A 508 11.60 -4.61 13.32
N PRO A 509 12.76 -4.21 13.89
CA PRO A 509 12.88 -4.02 15.35
C PRO A 509 11.85 -3.05 15.94
N GLU A 510 11.66 -1.88 15.33
CA GLU A 510 10.63 -0.92 15.75
C GLU A 510 9.22 -1.51 15.60
N LEU A 511 8.95 -2.22 14.51
CA LEU A 511 7.66 -2.88 14.29
C LEU A 511 7.34 -3.87 15.43
N ILE A 512 8.29 -4.73 15.79
CA ILE A 512 8.15 -5.69 16.90
C ILE A 512 7.90 -4.97 18.22
N GLN A 513 8.62 -3.87 18.48
CA GLN A 513 8.41 -3.07 19.69
C GLN A 513 6.99 -2.51 19.74
N GLN A 514 6.51 -1.92 18.64
CA GLN A 514 5.16 -1.35 18.57
C GLN A 514 4.05 -2.41 18.66
N ILE A 515 4.28 -3.66 18.21
CA ILE A 515 3.29 -4.74 18.38
C ILE A 515 3.21 -5.19 19.85
N LYS A 516 4.36 -5.31 20.52
CA LYS A 516 4.37 -5.74 21.93
C LYS A 516 3.80 -4.66 22.85
N GLN A 517 4.12 -3.41 22.56
CA GLN A 517 3.76 -2.25 23.37
C GLN A 517 3.35 -1.10 22.45
N PRO A 518 2.15 -1.17 21.86
CA PRO A 518 1.69 -0.13 20.95
C PRO A 518 1.59 1.20 21.68
N ASN A 519 2.23 2.23 21.13
CA ASN A 519 2.05 3.61 21.58
C ASN A 519 0.65 4.13 21.17
N PHE A 520 -0.37 3.57 21.81
CA PHE A 520 -1.77 3.81 21.50
C PHE A 520 -2.26 5.08 22.19
N ASN A 521 -2.38 6.16 21.43
CA ASN A 521 -2.97 7.41 21.90
C ASN A 521 -4.45 7.48 21.51
N ARG A 522 -5.34 7.11 22.43
CA ARG A 522 -6.79 7.12 22.21
C ARG A 522 -7.34 8.50 21.85
N HIS A 523 -6.82 9.57 22.47
CA HIS A 523 -7.24 10.92 22.14
C HIS A 523 -6.88 11.30 20.71
N LYS A 524 -5.64 10.98 20.26
CA LYS A 524 -5.23 11.19 18.86
C LYS A 524 -6.15 10.43 17.90
N LEU A 525 -6.47 9.18 18.22
CA LEU A 525 -7.36 8.36 17.40
C LEU A 525 -8.80 8.90 17.36
N ASP A 526 -9.36 9.30 18.50
CA ASP A 526 -10.72 9.85 18.57
C ASP A 526 -10.81 11.15 17.75
N THR A 527 -9.80 12.03 17.81
CA THR A 527 -9.78 13.25 17.00
C THR A 527 -9.58 12.95 15.51
N PHE A 528 -8.78 11.94 15.16
CA PHE A 528 -8.67 11.44 13.78
C PHE A 528 -10.03 10.96 13.26
N VAL A 529 -10.76 10.15 14.05
CA VAL A 529 -12.11 9.67 13.68
C VAL A 529 -13.06 10.84 13.49
N ASN A 530 -13.11 11.79 14.43
CA ASN A 530 -14.00 12.96 14.34
C ASN A 530 -13.69 13.87 13.14
N TYR A 531 -12.43 13.90 12.68
CA TYR A 531 -12.05 14.66 11.50
C TYR A 531 -12.48 13.97 10.20
N PHE A 532 -12.37 12.64 10.13
CA PHE A 532 -12.67 11.88 8.90
C PHE A 532 -14.10 11.32 8.84
N PHE A 533 -14.85 11.38 9.94
CA PHE A 533 -16.24 10.94 10.02
C PHE A 533 -17.08 11.97 10.79
N ASP A 534 -18.03 12.60 10.10
CA ASP A 534 -18.92 13.58 10.76
C ASP A 534 -19.88 12.88 11.74
N GLN A 535 -20.28 11.65 11.42
CA GLN A 535 -21.24 10.85 12.18
C GLN A 535 -20.79 9.37 12.19
N PRO A 536 -19.84 8.99 13.05
CA PRO A 536 -19.41 7.60 13.23
C PRO A 536 -20.41 6.85 14.13
N ASP A 537 -21.62 6.60 13.62
CA ASP A 537 -22.76 6.07 14.38
C ASP A 537 -23.39 4.79 13.80
N GLY A 538 -22.80 4.25 12.72
CA GLY A 538 -23.31 3.07 12.02
C GLY A 538 -24.61 3.28 11.24
N LYS A 539 -24.95 4.53 10.91
CA LYS A 539 -26.19 4.88 10.18
C LYS A 539 -25.94 5.50 8.81
N ALA A 540 -24.79 5.23 8.18
CA ALA A 540 -24.47 5.79 6.87
C ALA A 540 -25.44 5.30 5.79
N SER A 541 -25.81 4.02 5.83
CA SER A 541 -26.79 3.44 4.91
C SER A 541 -28.17 4.06 5.08
N GLU A 542 -28.59 4.27 6.33
CA GLU A 542 -29.85 4.93 6.69
C GLU A 542 -29.90 6.35 6.09
N ARG A 543 -28.89 7.17 6.38
CA ARG A 543 -28.80 8.56 5.89
C ARG A 543 -28.75 8.62 4.36
N PHE A 544 -28.06 7.69 3.72
CA PHE A 544 -28.04 7.61 2.26
C PHE A 544 -29.41 7.23 1.67
N VAL A 545 -30.11 6.27 2.26
CA VAL A 545 -31.44 5.86 1.81
C VAL A 545 -32.49 6.94 2.07
N ASP A 546 -32.39 7.69 3.17
CA ASP A 546 -33.21 8.87 3.43
C ASP A 546 -33.05 9.91 2.32
N ASN A 547 -31.81 10.17 1.91
CA ASN A 547 -31.53 11.08 0.80
C ASN A 547 -32.13 10.58 -0.53
N LEU A 548 -32.10 9.27 -0.80
CA LEU A 548 -32.76 8.69 -1.98
C LEU A 548 -34.29 8.87 -1.92
N ILE A 549 -34.92 8.63 -0.76
CA ILE A 549 -36.37 8.75 -0.58
C ILE A 549 -36.81 10.22 -0.73
N ASN A 550 -36.06 11.14 -0.14
CA ASN A 550 -36.36 12.57 -0.13
C ASN A 550 -35.92 13.29 -1.41
N GLY A 551 -35.43 12.58 -2.43
CA GLY A 551 -35.05 13.21 -3.69
C GLY A 551 -33.74 13.99 -3.65
N PHE A 552 -32.97 13.89 -2.56
CA PHE A 552 -31.93 14.87 -2.17
C PHE A 552 -32.46 16.31 -2.19
N ALA A 553 -33.72 16.53 -1.79
CA ALA A 553 -34.28 17.87 -1.60
C ALA A 553 -33.34 18.70 -0.72
N ASP A 554 -33.17 19.98 -1.08
CA ASP A 554 -32.14 20.89 -0.53
C ASP A 554 -31.99 20.73 0.98
N GLN A 555 -31.01 19.94 1.40
CA GLN A 555 -30.37 20.19 2.66
C GLN A 555 -29.63 21.50 2.46
N GLU A 556 -29.85 22.47 3.35
CA GLU A 556 -29.09 23.72 3.29
C GLU A 556 -27.61 23.38 3.08
N PRO A 557 -26.92 24.03 2.13
CA PRO A 557 -25.52 23.75 1.89
C PRO A 557 -24.83 23.83 3.24
N VAL A 558 -24.20 22.72 3.65
CA VAL A 558 -23.52 22.67 4.94
C VAL A 558 -22.51 23.80 4.92
N SER A 559 -22.82 24.88 5.63
CA SER A 559 -21.93 26.00 5.78
C SER A 559 -20.69 25.42 6.43
N VAL A 560 -19.62 25.29 5.65
CA VAL A 560 -18.30 24.99 6.18
C VAL A 560 -17.99 26.16 7.10
N ASN A 561 -18.24 25.99 8.40
CA ASN A 561 -17.61 26.81 9.41
C ASN A 561 -16.13 26.53 9.23
N LYS A 562 -15.46 27.36 8.41
CA LYS A 562 -14.01 27.52 8.40
C LYS A 562 -13.64 28.14 9.73
N THR A 563 -13.79 27.39 10.82
CA THR A 563 -13.24 27.76 12.10
C THR A 563 -11.77 27.38 12.06
N ASN A 564 -10.96 28.45 12.02
CA ASN A 564 -9.51 28.52 11.94
C ASN A 564 -8.95 28.28 10.52
N ASP A 565 -8.10 29.19 10.06
CA ASP A 565 -7.21 28.92 8.93
C ASP A 565 -6.43 27.64 9.28
N PRO A 566 -6.49 26.59 8.43
CA PRO A 566 -5.72 25.39 8.69
C PRO A 566 -4.25 25.78 8.78
N GLU A 567 -3.58 25.37 9.86
CA GLU A 567 -2.13 25.44 9.89
C GLU A 567 -1.58 24.63 8.73
N VAL A 568 -0.63 25.21 8.04
CA VAL A 568 -0.04 24.64 6.84
C VAL A 568 1.39 24.27 7.17
N SER A 569 1.77 23.03 6.86
CA SER A 569 3.15 22.57 6.96
C SER A 569 4.07 23.39 6.03
N PRO A 570 5.40 23.39 6.25
CA PRO A 570 6.34 24.14 5.40
C PRO A 570 6.24 23.82 3.89
N ASP A 571 5.71 22.65 3.53
CA ASP A 571 5.50 22.19 2.16
C ASP A 571 4.09 22.51 1.61
N GLY A 572 3.28 23.31 2.32
CA GLY A 572 1.99 23.79 1.82
C GLY A 572 0.80 22.86 2.09
N LYS A 573 0.95 21.79 2.88
CA LYS A 573 -0.14 20.84 3.19
C LYS A 573 -0.87 21.21 4.47
N VAL A 574 -2.16 20.89 4.53
CA VAL A 574 -2.97 21.10 5.73
C VAL A 574 -2.49 20.16 6.84
N VAL A 575 -2.22 20.71 8.02
CA VAL A 575 -1.93 19.99 9.26
C VAL A 575 -3.19 20.00 10.11
N PRO A 576 -3.89 18.85 10.25
CA PRO A 576 -5.03 18.77 11.15
C PRO A 576 -4.59 18.97 12.61
N HIS A 577 -5.45 19.54 13.46
CA HIS A 577 -5.13 19.81 14.88
C HIS A 577 -4.58 18.61 15.67
N TRP A 578 -4.96 17.39 15.30
CA TRP A 578 -4.49 16.16 15.95
C TRP A 578 -3.13 15.67 15.45
N GLY A 579 -2.65 16.20 14.33
CA GLY A 579 -1.35 15.92 13.75
C GLY A 579 -0.24 16.81 14.30
N GLN A 580 -0.59 17.91 14.96
CA GLN A 580 0.38 18.83 15.58
C GLN A 580 1.22 18.08 16.64
N GLN A 581 2.54 18.00 16.44
CA GLN A 581 3.47 17.57 17.48
C GLN A 581 3.49 18.66 18.58
N LYS A 582 3.13 18.28 19.82
CA LYS A 582 3.29 19.16 20.99
C LYS A 582 4.74 19.23 21.44
#